data_AF-K2GGV9-F1
#
_entry.id   AF-K2GGV9-F1
#
_cell.length_a   1.000
_cell.length_b   1.000
_cell.length_c   1.000
_cell.angle_alpha   90.00
_cell.angle_beta   90.00
_cell.angle_gamma   90.00
#
_symmetry.space_group_name_H-M   'P 1'
#
loop_
_entity.id
_entity.type
_entity.pdbx_description
1 polymer ?
#
loop_
_entity_poly.entity_id
_entity_poly.type
_entity_poly.pdbx_seq_one_letter_code
_entity_poly.pdbx_strand_id
1 'polypeptide(L)'
;MKIAIIWASKDRSKYWNKIVRDLIKKWHEVFPVNPREDELEGIKNYKSISELPEWIEVLNFVTPPEVTLEILNIAKGLGLKNVWCQPWASDDRVKDFLNENSFKFIIDSCIMIHSI
;
A
#
# COMPACT_ATOMS: atom_id res chain seq x y z
N MET A 1 -4.01 8.26 -10.48
CA MET A 1 -3.08 8.16 -9.33
C MET A 1 -2.16 6.96 -9.51
N LYS A 2 -0.95 7.04 -8.98
CA LYS A 2 0.08 5.99 -8.93
C LYS A 2 0.17 5.40 -7.53
N ILE A 3 -0.39 4.20 -7.37
CA ILE A 3 -0.68 3.61 -6.07
C ILE A 3 0.13 2.33 -5.90
N ALA A 4 0.97 2.27 -4.87
CA ALA A 4 1.65 1.05 -4.50
C ALA A 4 0.79 0.22 -3.55
N ILE A 5 0.57 -1.07 -3.85
CA ILE A 5 -0.20 -1.97 -2.98
C ILE A 5 0.79 -2.84 -2.21
N ILE A 6 0.97 -2.52 -0.94
CA ILE A 6 1.95 -3.16 -0.06
C ILE A 6 1.42 -4.51 0.40
N TRP A 7 2.15 -5.58 0.08
CA TRP A 7 1.79 -6.99 0.29
C TRP A 7 0.67 -7.49 -0.62
N ALA A 8 0.62 -6.98 -1.86
CA ALA A 8 -0.24 -7.50 -2.91
C ALA A 8 -0.01 -9.00 -3.16
N SER A 9 -0.98 -9.73 -3.70
CA SER A 9 -0.84 -11.16 -3.99
C SER A 9 -1.49 -11.52 -5.31
N LYS A 10 -0.96 -12.55 -5.97
CA LYS A 10 -1.53 -13.11 -7.20
C LYS A 10 -2.79 -13.94 -6.97
N ASP A 11 -3.03 -14.38 -5.73
CA ASP A 11 -4.20 -15.17 -5.38
C ASP A 11 -5.46 -14.30 -5.42
N ARG A 12 -6.28 -14.54 -6.46
CA ARG A 12 -7.50 -13.79 -6.77
C ARG A 12 -8.63 -13.95 -5.75
N SER A 13 -8.53 -14.93 -4.84
CA SER A 13 -9.50 -15.09 -3.74
C SER A 13 -9.31 -14.01 -2.66
N LYS A 14 -8.09 -13.51 -2.50
CA LYS A 14 -7.72 -12.56 -1.45
C LYS A 14 -8.25 -11.16 -1.73
N TYR A 15 -8.64 -10.47 -0.67
CA TYR A 15 -9.24 -9.14 -0.77
C TYR A 15 -8.29 -8.12 -1.39
N TRP A 16 -7.01 -8.17 -1.06
CA TRP A 16 -6.02 -7.24 -1.63
C TRP A 16 -5.74 -7.46 -3.12
N ASN A 17 -5.93 -8.66 -3.66
CA ASN A 17 -5.94 -8.84 -5.11
C ASN A 17 -7.18 -8.19 -5.75
N LYS A 18 -8.34 -8.21 -5.07
CA LYS A 18 -9.54 -7.48 -5.53
C LYS A 18 -9.27 -5.98 -5.56
N ILE A 19 -8.58 -5.41 -4.57
CA ILE A 19 -8.14 -4.01 -4.56
C ILE A 19 -7.30 -3.69 -5.80
N VAL A 20 -6.29 -4.51 -6.12
CA VAL A 20 -5.45 -4.31 -7.31
C VAL A 20 -6.31 -4.22 -8.58
N ARG A 21 -7.19 -5.21 -8.79
CA ARG A 21 -8.05 -5.25 -9.99
C ARG A 21 -9.06 -4.10 -10.04
N ASP A 22 -9.61 -3.68 -8.90
CA ASP A 22 -10.53 -2.55 -8.82
C ASP A 22 -9.85 -1.23 -9.21
N LEU A 23 -8.65 -0.98 -8.68
CA LEU A 23 -7.88 0.22 -8.99
C LEU A 23 -7.44 0.27 -10.46
N ILE A 24 -7.04 -0.86 -11.05
CA ILE A 24 -6.75 -0.96 -12.49
C ILE A 24 -8.00 -0.60 -13.31
N LYS A 25 -9.17 -1.15 -12.96
CA LYS A 25 -10.44 -0.86 -13.66
C LYS A 25 -10.84 0.61 -13.59
N LYS A 26 -10.42 1.32 -12.54
CA LYS A 26 -10.61 2.76 -12.36
C LYS A 26 -9.49 3.61 -12.99
N TRP A 27 -8.65 3.01 -13.82
CA TRP A 27 -7.58 3.69 -14.54
C TRP A 27 -6.48 4.28 -13.65
N HIS A 28 -6.30 3.74 -12.43
CA HIS A 28 -5.10 4.03 -11.64
C HIS A 28 -3.91 3.21 -12.16
N GLU A 29 -2.71 3.77 -12.01
CA GLU A 29 -1.47 3.03 -12.20
C GLU A 29 -1.15 2.29 -10.89
N VAL A 30 -1.11 0.97 -10.93
CA VAL A 30 -0.94 0.13 -9.73
C VAL A 30 0.44 -0.51 -9.70
N PHE A 31 1.12 -0.39 -8.56
CA PHE A 31 2.47 -0.90 -8.32
C PHE A 31 2.43 -1.95 -7.20
N PRO A 32 2.29 -3.24 -7.52
CA PRO A 32 2.27 -4.28 -6.50
C PRO A 32 3.63 -4.41 -5.82
N VAL A 33 3.65 -4.54 -4.50
CA VAL A 33 4.88 -4.78 -3.73
C VAL A 33 4.70 -6.02 -2.88
N ASN A 34 5.50 -7.06 -3.11
CA ASN A 34 5.54 -8.26 -2.29
C ASN A 34 6.85 -9.03 -2.52
N PRO A 35 7.71 -9.23 -1.51
CA PRO A 35 8.94 -10.04 -1.64
C PRO A 35 8.71 -11.46 -2.19
N ARG A 36 7.50 -12.01 -2.03
CA ARG A 36 7.17 -13.42 -2.32
C ARG A 36 6.55 -13.66 -3.69
N GLU A 37 6.24 -12.61 -4.43
CA GLU A 37 5.57 -12.71 -5.74
C GLU A 37 6.45 -12.10 -6.82
N ASP A 38 6.41 -12.61 -8.05
CA ASP A 38 7.18 -12.05 -9.17
C ASP A 38 6.32 -11.12 -10.05
N GLU A 39 5.05 -11.49 -10.23
CA GLU A 39 4.06 -10.72 -10.96
C GLU A 39 2.66 -11.06 -10.45
N LEU A 40 1.71 -10.15 -10.71
CA LEU A 40 0.28 -10.42 -10.54
C LEU A 40 -0.55 -9.55 -11.48
N GLU A 41 -1.65 -10.10 -11.98
CA GLU A 41 -2.54 -9.43 -12.93
C GLU A 41 -1.82 -8.93 -14.21
N GLY A 42 -0.71 -9.59 -14.60
CA GLY A 42 0.12 -9.18 -15.74
C GLY A 42 0.99 -7.94 -15.50
N ILE A 43 1.09 -7.50 -14.24
CA ILE A 43 1.88 -6.33 -13.83
C ILE A 43 3.11 -6.82 -13.05
N LYS A 44 4.25 -6.21 -13.33
CA LYS A 44 5.48 -6.40 -12.57
C LYS A 44 5.24 -6.13 -11.09
N ASN A 45 5.65 -7.06 -10.22
CA ASN A 45 5.67 -6.85 -8.79
C ASN A 45 7.08 -6.44 -8.33
N TYR A 46 7.13 -5.50 -7.38
CA TYR A 46 8.37 -5.04 -6.73
C TYR A 46 8.62 -5.84 -5.45
N LYS A 47 9.89 -6.13 -5.14
CA LYS A 47 10.20 -6.93 -3.94
C LYS A 47 10.21 -6.09 -2.68
N SER A 48 10.45 -4.79 -2.80
CA SER A 48 10.46 -3.85 -1.67
C SER A 48 9.99 -2.47 -2.08
N ILE A 49 9.59 -1.64 -1.10
CA ILE A 49 9.22 -0.24 -1.37
C ILE A 49 10.41 0.62 -1.79
N SER A 50 11.64 0.17 -1.53
CA SER A 50 12.87 0.86 -1.95
C SER A 50 13.15 0.72 -3.45
N GLU A 51 12.52 -0.25 -4.12
CA GLU A 51 12.61 -0.42 -5.58
C GLU A 51 11.53 0.37 -6.33
N LEU A 52 10.59 0.98 -5.60
CA LEU A 52 9.53 1.76 -6.21
C LEU A 52 10.09 3.02 -6.87
N PRO A 53 9.49 3.46 -7.98
CA PRO A 53 9.82 4.76 -8.56
C PRO A 53 9.56 5.90 -7.56
N GLU A 54 10.40 6.94 -7.60
CA GLU A 54 10.29 8.10 -6.69
C GLU A 54 8.96 8.88 -6.83
N TRP A 55 8.27 8.71 -7.95
CA TRP A 55 7.02 9.41 -8.26
C TRP A 55 5.75 8.69 -7.76
N ILE A 56 5.87 7.63 -6.96
CA ILE A 56 4.72 6.98 -6.34
C ILE A 56 3.97 7.96 -5.45
N GLU A 57 2.65 8.05 -5.65
CA GLU A 57 1.81 9.04 -4.99
C GLU A 57 1.26 8.55 -3.65
N VAL A 58 0.93 7.25 -3.53
CA VAL A 58 0.30 6.67 -2.33
C VAL A 58 0.82 5.27 -2.07
N LEU A 59 1.18 4.97 -0.82
CA LEU A 59 1.39 3.62 -0.31
C LEU A 59 0.11 3.10 0.36
N ASN A 60 -0.53 2.10 -0.24
CA ASN A 60 -1.73 1.48 0.31
C ASN A 60 -1.40 0.14 0.99
N PHE A 61 -1.61 0.07 2.31
CA PHE A 61 -1.28 -1.05 3.17
C PHE A 61 -2.46 -2.01 3.34
N VAL A 62 -2.21 -3.29 3.07
CA VAL A 62 -3.14 -4.41 3.30
C VAL A 62 -2.56 -5.44 4.29
N THR A 63 -1.50 -5.07 5.01
CA THR A 63 -0.75 -5.88 5.97
C THR A 63 -1.32 -5.79 7.38
N PRO A 64 -1.02 -6.73 8.30
CA PRO A 64 -1.27 -6.54 9.73
C PRO A 64 -0.52 -5.31 10.29
N PRO A 65 -1.00 -4.67 11.38
CA PRO A 65 -0.42 -3.44 11.93
C PRO A 65 1.08 -3.53 12.25
N GLU A 66 1.56 -4.67 12.75
CA GLU A 66 2.98 -4.87 13.05
C GLU A 66 3.85 -4.71 11.81
N VAL A 67 3.45 -5.35 10.71
CA VAL A 67 4.16 -5.30 9.43
C VAL A 67 4.00 -3.92 8.78
N THR A 68 2.83 -3.30 8.92
CA THR A 68 2.61 -1.90 8.48
C THR A 68 3.63 -0.98 9.13
N LEU A 69 3.83 -1.08 10.46
CA LEU A 69 4.74 -0.22 11.22
C LEU A 69 6.22 -0.42 10.79
N GLU A 70 6.64 -1.66 10.54
CA GLU A 70 7.99 -1.95 10.01
C GLU A 70 8.23 -1.26 8.66
N ILE A 71 7.27 -1.37 7.75
CA ILE A 71 7.40 -0.80 6.41
C ILE A 71 7.27 0.73 6.45
N LEU A 72 6.49 1.30 7.37
CA LEU A 72 6.40 2.75 7.57
C LEU A 72 7.72 3.36 8.03
N ASN A 73 8.52 2.63 8.83
CA ASN A 73 9.88 3.08 9.17
C ASN A 73 10.78 3.19 7.94
N ILE A 74 10.68 2.25 7.01
CA ILE A 74 11.40 2.30 5.73
C ILE A 74 10.86 3.46 4.87
N ALA A 75 9.54 3.60 4.76
CA ALA A 75 8.89 4.65 3.98
C ALA A 75 9.28 6.05 4.46
N LYS A 76 9.42 6.24 5.78
CA LYS A 76 9.94 7.47 6.39
C LYS A 76 11.34 7.81 5.86
N GLY A 77 12.25 6.83 5.82
CA GLY A 77 13.61 7.02 5.32
C GLY A 77 13.68 7.35 3.82
N LEU A 78 12.71 6.87 3.05
CA LEU A 78 12.59 7.12 1.60
C LEU A 78 11.79 8.39 1.27
N GLY A 79 11.23 9.08 2.26
CA GLY A 79 10.37 10.25 2.03
C GLY A 79 8.97 9.92 1.45
N LEU A 80 8.58 8.65 1.41
CA LEU A 80 7.26 8.20 0.93
C LEU A 80 6.20 8.40 2.01
N LYS A 81 5.68 9.63 2.12
CA LYS A 81 4.86 10.06 3.26
C LYS A 81 3.35 10.10 3.04
N ASN A 82 2.86 9.68 1.88
CA ASN A 82 1.42 9.58 1.59
C ASN A 82 0.97 8.13 1.75
N VAL A 83 0.13 7.86 2.73
CA VAL A 83 -0.21 6.51 3.18
C VAL A 83 -1.72 6.29 3.22
N TRP A 84 -2.15 5.11 2.82
CA TRP A 84 -3.52 4.63 3.01
C TRP A 84 -3.49 3.28 3.73
N CYS A 85 -3.90 3.23 4.98
CA CYS A 85 -4.08 1.99 5.71
C CYS A 85 -5.51 1.51 5.53
N GLN A 86 -5.68 0.31 4.98
CA GLN A 86 -6.98 -0.36 4.97
C GLN A 86 -7.46 -0.61 6.42
N PRO A 87 -8.75 -0.84 6.68
CA PRO A 87 -9.30 -0.85 8.03
C PRO A 87 -8.64 -1.82 9.02
N TRP A 88 -8.05 -2.93 8.55
CA TRP A 88 -7.35 -3.90 9.40
C TRP A 88 -5.83 -3.69 9.45
N ALA A 89 -5.31 -2.70 8.73
CA ALA A 89 -3.87 -2.50 8.55
C ALA A 89 -3.27 -1.48 9.52
N SER A 90 -4.08 -0.91 10.40
CA SER A 90 -3.65 0.06 11.41
C SER A 90 -4.24 -0.26 12.78
N ASP A 91 -3.48 0.08 13.81
CA ASP A 91 -3.87 0.16 15.21
C ASP A 91 -3.38 1.51 15.80
N ASP A 92 -3.52 1.70 17.11
CA ASP A 92 -3.09 2.95 17.76
C ASP A 92 -1.59 3.22 17.58
N ARG A 93 -0.75 2.18 17.59
CA ARG A 93 0.71 2.31 17.36
C ARG A 93 1.01 2.85 15.96
N VAL A 94 0.31 2.36 14.95
CA VAL A 94 0.43 2.87 13.57
C VAL A 94 -0.05 4.32 13.49
N LYS A 95 -1.17 4.67 14.15
CA LYS A 95 -1.71 6.04 14.17
C LYS A 95 -0.73 7.02 14.82
N ASP A 96 -0.17 6.66 15.97
CA ASP A 96 0.81 7.48 16.68
C ASP A 96 2.06 7.70 15.83
N PHE A 97 2.60 6.63 15.23
CA PHE A 97 3.75 6.73 14.34
C PHE A 97 3.50 7.68 13.15
N LEU A 98 2.35 7.56 12.50
CA LEU A 98 2.00 8.41 11.35
C LEU A 98 1.94 9.90 11.75
N ASN A 99 1.34 10.21 12.91
CA ASN A 99 1.26 11.56 13.46
C ASN A 99 2.64 12.14 13.81
N GLU A 100 3.43 11.40 14.59
CA GLU A 100 4.74 11.83 15.07
C GLU A 100 5.75 12.08 13.92
N ASN A 101 5.57 11.41 12.79
CA ASN A 101 6.50 11.44 11.66
C ASN A 101 5.99 12.26 10.47
N SER A 102 4.92 13.03 10.66
CA SER A 102 4.33 13.95 9.68
C SER A 102 3.94 13.27 8.36
N PHE A 103 3.32 12.10 8.45
CA PHE A 103 2.70 11.45 7.30
C PHE A 103 1.38 12.12 6.94
N LYS A 104 1.03 12.13 5.65
CA LYS A 104 -0.34 12.37 5.20
C LYS A 104 -1.00 11.02 5.06
N PHE A 105 -2.04 10.75 5.85
CA PHE A 105 -2.60 9.41 5.92
C PHE A 105 -4.12 9.37 5.90
N ILE A 106 -4.63 8.26 5.35
CA ILE A 106 -6.01 7.81 5.51
C ILE A 106 -5.95 6.44 6.21
N ILE A 107 -6.75 6.27 7.25
CA ILE A 107 -6.89 5.04 8.04
C ILE A 107 -8.37 4.68 8.11
N ASP A 108 -8.68 3.45 8.53
CA ASP A 108 -10.05 2.99 8.79
C ASP A 108 -11.01 3.15 7.58
N SER A 109 -10.46 3.19 6.35
CA SER A 109 -11.21 3.41 5.11
C SER A 109 -10.73 2.49 3.98
N CYS A 110 -11.67 2.04 3.14
CA CYS A 110 -11.35 1.19 2.00
C CYS A 110 -11.09 2.02 0.74
N ILE A 111 -9.87 1.92 0.18
CA ILE A 111 -9.49 2.62 -1.05
C ILE A 111 -10.45 2.35 -2.22
N MET A 112 -11.02 1.15 -2.34
CA MET A 112 -11.99 0.84 -3.41
C MET A 112 -13.28 1.67 -3.34
N ILE A 113 -13.63 2.27 -2.21
CA ILE A 113 -14.85 3.08 -2.08
C ILE A 113 -14.55 4.56 -2.35
N HIS A 114 -13.36 5.03 -1.99
CA HIS A 114 -13.03 6.45 -1.91
C HIS A 114 -12.02 6.94 -2.95
N SER A 115 -11.43 6.04 -3.76
CA SER A 115 -10.50 6.38 -4.83
C SER A 115 -11.19 6.64 -6.17
N ILE A 116 -12.36 7.31 -6.19
CA ILE A 116 -13.11 7.60 -7.42
C ILE A 116 -12.40 8.68 -8.23
#